data_AF-A0AB34K573-F1
#
_entry.id   AF-A0AB34K573-F1
#
_cell.length_a   1.000
_cell.length_b   1.000
_cell.length_c   1.000
_cell.angle_alpha   90.00
_cell.angle_beta   90.00
_cell.angle_gamma   90.00
#
_symmetry.space_group_name_H-M   'P 1'
#
loop_
_entity.id
_entity.type
_entity.pdbx_description
1 polymer ?
#
loop_
_entity_poly.entity_id
_entity_poly.type
_entity_poly.pdbx_seq_one_letter_code
_entity_poly.pdbx_strand_id
1 'polypeptide(L)'
;MKRLRQAEETGGEVAVLCFACRHSSNRTKQQGIAGFFSSNRPTPSEQSDATRQCSRCLRVMAQPVVDRSGLAPPAAASRVLPQIVRIRSYQRVAEQQGVPFLLSERAGIALMREACVLCGARPPTEGHGLTRLRVWPEGTTPLSAEEKRPRGLTRGAGFMGPFHLQNLAPACSTCNLMKGARRVRAFVEACRHIATHRSGEGFGSYPHRFRNNTSRRCRSSYITASSTHNKTHALSNEAFNAIVARPCHYCGKESKPPHHHNGLDRLDSSCRVYTAETCVSCCGDCNVMKYTHTEQFFLKHVRAVALHNVGVEHWPGDVDSDDGEDDGDGVVIESDELNRFTDDLDSNVVAGSSSAPTTSINPFSEFAFAP
;
A
#
# COMPACT_ATOMS: atom_id res chain seq x y z
N MET A 1 1.01 -30.28 -0.70
CA MET A 1 0.31 -29.05 -1.15
C MET A 1 -1.06 -29.41 -1.74
N LYS A 2 -2.15 -28.77 -1.30
CA LYS A 2 -3.47 -28.95 -1.94
C LYS A 2 -3.43 -28.29 -3.33
N ARG A 3 -3.66 -29.05 -4.40
CA ARG A 3 -3.72 -28.50 -5.77
C ARG A 3 -4.92 -27.57 -5.89
N LEU A 4 -4.69 -26.30 -6.21
CA LEU A 4 -5.76 -25.33 -6.49
C LEU A 4 -6.48 -25.70 -7.78
N ARG A 5 -7.80 -25.52 -7.82
CA ARG A 5 -8.58 -25.66 -9.06
C ARG A 5 -8.16 -24.57 -10.05
N GLN A 6 -7.84 -24.97 -11.27
CA GLN A 6 -7.62 -24.03 -12.37
C GLN A 6 -8.97 -23.55 -12.93
N ALA A 7 -9.02 -22.30 -13.36
CA ALA A 7 -10.15 -21.79 -14.10
C ALA A 7 -10.21 -22.49 -15.46
N GLU A 8 -11.42 -22.72 -15.96
CA GLU A 8 -11.62 -23.20 -17.31
C GLU A 8 -11.23 -22.09 -18.30
N GLU A 9 -10.60 -22.50 -19.40
CA GLU A 9 -10.13 -21.61 -20.45
C GLU A 9 -10.62 -22.15 -21.80
N THR A 10 -11.50 -21.39 -22.45
CA THR A 10 -12.16 -21.77 -23.70
C THR A 10 -12.08 -20.61 -24.67
N GLY A 11 -11.47 -20.81 -25.83
CA GLY A 11 -11.34 -19.75 -26.85
C GLY A 11 -10.51 -18.53 -26.39
N GLY A 12 -9.61 -18.68 -25.41
CA GLY A 12 -8.80 -17.59 -24.85
C GLY A 12 -9.50 -16.79 -23.74
N GLU A 13 -10.75 -17.10 -23.41
CA GLU A 13 -11.45 -16.55 -22.26
C GLU A 13 -11.26 -17.43 -21.02
N VAL A 14 -10.89 -16.81 -19.89
CA VAL A 14 -10.67 -17.53 -18.63
C VAL A 14 -11.82 -17.26 -17.67
N ALA A 15 -12.49 -18.32 -17.23
CA ALA A 15 -13.60 -18.23 -16.30
C ALA A 15 -13.15 -17.67 -14.92
N VAL A 16 -13.95 -16.78 -14.34
CA VAL A 16 -13.66 -16.21 -13.02
C VAL A 16 -14.02 -17.22 -11.92
N LEU A 17 -13.07 -17.58 -11.06
CA LEU A 17 -13.33 -18.40 -9.86
C LEU A 17 -13.03 -17.61 -8.59
N CYS A 18 -13.98 -17.56 -7.66
CA CYS A 18 -13.73 -17.01 -6.33
C CYS A 18 -12.77 -17.89 -5.53
N PHE A 19 -12.09 -17.29 -4.54
CA PHE A 19 -11.11 -18.00 -3.71
C PHE A 19 -11.67 -19.29 -3.07
N ALA A 20 -12.88 -19.21 -2.50
CA ALA A 20 -13.53 -20.36 -1.87
C ALA A 20 -13.82 -21.50 -2.87
N CYS A 21 -14.33 -21.17 -4.05
CA CYS A 21 -14.57 -22.17 -5.11
C CYS A 21 -13.27 -22.77 -5.65
N ARG A 22 -12.16 -22.03 -5.61
CA ARG A 22 -10.83 -22.48 -6.03
C ARG A 22 -10.21 -23.52 -5.08
N HIS A 23 -10.51 -23.40 -3.78
CA HIS A 23 -10.02 -24.29 -2.73
C HIS A 23 -10.95 -25.47 -2.41
N SER A 24 -12.19 -25.44 -2.93
CA SER A 24 -13.17 -26.49 -2.66
C SER A 24 -12.84 -27.79 -3.41
N SER A 25 -12.67 -28.87 -2.64
CA SER A 25 -12.53 -30.25 -3.14
C SER A 25 -13.82 -30.80 -3.73
N ASN A 26 -14.96 -30.32 -3.26
CA ASN A 26 -16.28 -30.70 -3.73
C ASN A 26 -16.44 -30.24 -5.19
N ARG A 27 -16.73 -31.16 -6.13
CA ARG A 27 -16.92 -30.86 -7.57
C ARG A 27 -18.36 -30.50 -7.95
N THR A 28 -19.31 -30.61 -7.02
CA THR A 28 -20.77 -30.62 -7.26
C THR A 28 -21.57 -29.47 -6.65
N LYS A 29 -20.99 -28.56 -5.85
CA LYS A 29 -21.73 -27.34 -5.44
C LYS A 29 -22.12 -26.48 -6.66
N GLN A 30 -23.35 -26.66 -7.15
CA GLN A 30 -24.25 -25.59 -7.56
C GLN A 30 -24.85 -24.99 -6.28
N GLN A 31 -25.01 -23.67 -6.21
CA GLN A 31 -25.79 -23.09 -5.11
C GLN A 31 -27.27 -23.45 -5.30
N GLY A 32 -27.96 -23.70 -4.20
CA GLY A 32 -29.38 -24.04 -4.21
C GLY A 32 -30.24 -22.95 -4.85
N ILE A 33 -31.40 -23.38 -5.35
CA ILE A 33 -32.45 -22.68 -6.10
C ILE A 33 -32.88 -21.29 -5.56
N ALA A 34 -32.47 -20.87 -4.37
CA ALA A 34 -32.81 -19.56 -3.80
C ALA A 34 -32.30 -18.36 -4.63
N GLY A 35 -31.27 -18.53 -5.46
CA GLY A 35 -30.82 -17.50 -6.41
C GLY A 35 -31.64 -17.39 -7.69
N PHE A 36 -32.56 -18.34 -7.93
CA PHE A 36 -33.38 -18.42 -9.15
C PHE A 36 -34.58 -17.45 -9.11
N PHE A 37 -34.99 -17.00 -7.91
CA PHE A 37 -36.17 -16.13 -7.70
C PHE A 37 -35.86 -14.63 -7.57
N SER A 38 -34.60 -14.20 -7.71
CA SER A 38 -34.26 -12.78 -7.84
C SER A 38 -34.08 -12.42 -9.32
N SER A 39 -35.18 -12.53 -10.09
CA SER A 39 -35.25 -12.07 -11.47
C SER A 39 -35.50 -10.56 -11.52
N ASN A 40 -34.43 -9.77 -11.51
CA ASN A 40 -34.38 -8.57 -12.35
C ASN A 40 -33.24 -8.81 -13.34
N ARG A 41 -33.60 -9.39 -14.49
CA ARG A 41 -32.67 -9.64 -15.60
C ARG A 41 -32.70 -8.38 -16.48
N PRO A 42 -31.60 -7.62 -16.61
CA PRO A 42 -31.56 -6.47 -17.51
C PRO A 42 -31.72 -6.93 -18.96
N THR A 43 -32.31 -6.08 -19.79
CA THR A 43 -32.56 -6.34 -21.21
C THR A 43 -31.25 -6.33 -22.01
N PRO A 44 -31.20 -7.00 -23.18
CA PRO A 44 -29.97 -7.19 -23.96
C PRO A 44 -29.35 -5.91 -24.56
N SER A 45 -29.97 -4.73 -24.38
CA SER A 45 -29.40 -3.45 -24.79
C SER A 45 -28.52 -2.77 -23.73
N GLU A 46 -28.39 -3.34 -22.52
CA GLU A 46 -27.58 -2.81 -21.41
C GLU A 46 -26.34 -3.68 -21.11
N GLN A 47 -25.82 -4.39 -22.12
CA GLN A 47 -24.59 -5.19 -22.01
C GLN A 47 -23.34 -4.33 -22.28
N SER A 48 -23.07 -3.40 -21.37
CA SER A 48 -21.73 -2.86 -21.19
C SER A 48 -21.42 -2.94 -19.70
N ASP A 49 -20.36 -3.68 -19.35
CA ASP A 49 -19.90 -3.97 -17.97
C ASP A 49 -20.59 -5.13 -17.22
N ALA A 50 -21.03 -6.16 -17.96
CA ALA A 50 -21.64 -7.39 -17.43
C ALA A 50 -20.82 -8.03 -16.29
N THR A 51 -21.39 -7.94 -15.09
CA THR A 51 -21.02 -8.55 -13.81
C THR A 51 -20.09 -9.76 -13.88
N ARG A 52 -18.81 -9.54 -13.54
CA ARG A 52 -17.80 -10.61 -13.37
C ARG A 52 -18.13 -11.44 -12.12
N GLN A 53 -19.00 -12.43 -12.30
CA GLN A 53 -19.42 -13.37 -11.28
C GLN A 53 -18.50 -14.59 -11.24
N CYS A 54 -18.38 -15.24 -10.09
CA CYS A 54 -17.76 -16.56 -9.99
C CYS A 54 -18.54 -17.55 -10.86
N SER A 55 -17.90 -18.19 -11.84
CA SER A 55 -18.54 -19.15 -12.75
C SER A 55 -19.18 -20.36 -12.06
N ARG A 56 -18.86 -20.56 -10.77
CA ARG A 56 -19.34 -21.69 -10.00
C ARG A 56 -20.41 -21.36 -8.95
N CYS A 57 -20.19 -20.30 -8.17
CA CYS A 57 -21.16 -19.90 -7.14
C CYS A 57 -21.96 -18.65 -7.50
N LEU A 58 -21.76 -18.09 -8.69
CA LEU A 58 -22.41 -16.88 -9.22
C LEU A 58 -22.24 -15.63 -8.34
N ARG A 59 -21.39 -15.69 -7.31
CA ARG A 59 -21.05 -14.54 -6.48
C ARG A 59 -20.42 -13.46 -7.34
N VAL A 60 -20.99 -12.26 -7.33
CA VAL A 60 -20.41 -11.07 -7.95
C VAL A 60 -19.04 -10.78 -7.30
N MET A 61 -17.98 -10.75 -8.12
CA MET A 61 -16.61 -10.51 -7.66
C MET A 61 -16.20 -9.04 -7.79
N ALA A 62 -16.94 -8.27 -8.58
CA ALA A 62 -16.74 -6.85 -8.83
C ALA A 62 -17.45 -5.96 -7.79
N GLN A 63 -17.39 -6.31 -6.51
CA GLN A 63 -17.80 -5.34 -5.49
C GLN A 63 -16.62 -4.41 -5.20
N PRO A 64 -16.76 -3.10 -5.43
CA PRO A 64 -15.80 -2.15 -4.88
C PRO A 64 -15.74 -2.41 -3.37
N VAL A 65 -14.53 -2.48 -2.83
CA VAL A 65 -14.39 -2.56 -1.38
C VAL A 65 -15.02 -1.28 -0.83
N VAL A 66 -16.10 -1.43 -0.05
CA VAL A 66 -16.68 -0.28 0.66
C VAL A 66 -15.60 0.26 1.57
N ASP A 67 -15.10 1.44 1.24
CA ASP A 67 -14.14 2.14 2.06
C ASP A 67 -14.83 2.54 3.37
N ARG A 68 -14.53 1.80 4.43
CA ARG A 68 -15.05 2.08 5.77
C ARG A 68 -14.21 3.12 6.52
N SER A 69 -13.18 3.69 5.89
CA SER A 69 -12.32 4.72 6.50
C SER A 69 -13.05 6.04 6.79
N GLY A 70 -14.28 6.22 6.31
CA GLY A 70 -15.10 7.42 6.53
C GLY A 70 -15.98 7.42 7.78
N LEU A 71 -15.99 6.37 8.60
CA LEU A 71 -16.71 6.39 9.89
C LEU A 71 -15.86 7.14 10.92
N ALA A 72 -16.09 8.45 11.04
CA ALA A 72 -15.51 9.25 12.10
C ALA A 72 -15.83 8.56 13.46
N PRO A 73 -14.82 8.24 14.28
CA PRO A 73 -15.09 7.72 15.61
C PRO A 73 -15.92 8.76 16.38
N PRO A 74 -16.85 8.32 17.26
CA PRO A 74 -17.58 9.25 18.11
C PRO A 74 -16.58 10.12 18.85
N ALA A 75 -16.82 11.43 18.83
CA ALA A 75 -15.95 12.44 19.43
C ALA A 75 -15.95 12.32 20.97
N ALA A 76 -15.24 11.32 21.48
CA ALA A 76 -14.70 11.38 22.83
C ALA A 76 -13.44 12.23 22.74
N ALA A 77 -13.49 13.46 23.26
CA ALA A 77 -12.33 14.33 23.34
C ALA A 77 -11.27 13.66 24.23
N SER A 78 -10.33 12.96 23.60
CA SER A 78 -9.10 12.53 24.28
C SER A 78 -8.39 13.78 24.78
N ARG A 79 -8.02 13.80 26.06
CA ARG A 79 -7.23 14.89 26.66
C ARG A 79 -5.80 14.96 26.11
N VAL A 80 -5.42 14.02 25.24
CA VAL A 80 -4.08 13.88 24.68
C VAL A 80 -4.10 14.32 23.21
N LEU A 81 -3.17 15.21 22.85
CA LEU A 81 -3.02 15.70 21.48
C LEU A 81 -2.79 14.53 20.49
N PRO A 82 -3.41 14.54 19.29
CA PRO A 82 -3.23 13.47 18.29
C PRO A 82 -1.77 13.21 17.93
N GLN A 83 -0.94 14.25 17.91
CA GLN A 83 0.51 14.15 17.65
C GLN A 83 1.22 13.29 18.70
N ILE A 84 0.85 13.41 19.98
CA ILE A 84 1.43 12.61 21.07
C ILE A 84 1.08 11.13 20.88
N VAL A 85 -0.17 10.83 20.49
CA VAL A 85 -0.59 9.45 20.21
C VAL A 85 0.26 8.86 19.08
N ARG A 86 0.52 9.63 18.02
CA ARG A 86 1.38 9.21 16.90
C ARG A 86 2.84 9.02 17.30
N ILE A 87 3.40 9.92 18.12
CA ILE A 87 4.77 9.79 18.65
C ILE A 87 4.90 8.51 19.47
N ARG A 88 3.92 8.18 20.33
CA ARG A 88 3.91 6.93 21.09
C ARG A 88 3.79 5.68 20.21
N SER A 89 3.08 5.77 19.08
CA SER A 89 3.08 4.71 18.08
C SER A 89 4.47 4.50 17.49
N TYR A 90 5.18 5.57 17.12
CA TYR A 90 6.56 5.46 16.64
C TYR A 90 7.53 4.91 17.68
N GLN A 91 7.37 5.27 18.96
CA GLN A 91 8.15 4.70 20.06
C GLN A 91 7.99 3.17 20.14
N ARG A 92 6.75 2.66 20.09
CA ARG A 92 6.48 1.21 20.10
C ARG A 92 7.13 0.50 18.91
N VAL A 93 7.01 1.07 17.71
CA VAL A 93 7.63 0.51 16.49
C VAL A 93 9.15 0.50 16.60
N ALA A 94 9.75 1.57 17.14
CA ALA A 94 11.18 1.69 17.34
C ALA A 94 11.70 0.63 18.33
N GLU A 95 10.99 0.44 19.45
CA GLU A 95 11.29 -0.59 20.45
C GLU A 95 11.22 -2.00 19.85
N GLN A 96 10.15 -2.31 19.11
CA GLN A 96 9.99 -3.61 18.43
C GLN A 96 11.10 -3.90 17.41
N GLN A 97 11.63 -2.86 16.77
CA GLN A 97 12.68 -2.98 15.75
C GLN A 97 14.09 -2.84 16.31
N GLY A 98 14.25 -2.58 17.61
CA GLY A 98 15.55 -2.28 18.23
C GLY A 98 16.20 -1.02 17.65
N VAL A 99 15.40 -0.04 17.23
CA VAL A 99 15.86 1.24 16.66
C VAL A 99 15.85 2.31 17.76
N PRO A 100 16.93 3.07 17.97
CA PRO A 100 16.94 4.12 18.99
C PRO A 100 15.87 5.19 18.76
N PHE A 101 15.19 5.58 19.84
CA PHE A 101 14.20 6.65 19.84
C PHE A 101 14.71 7.85 20.65
N LEU A 102 15.19 8.87 19.94
CA LEU A 102 15.88 10.04 20.49
C LEU A 102 15.11 11.35 20.21
N LEU A 103 13.84 11.25 19.85
CA LEU A 103 12.97 12.39 19.54
C LEU A 103 12.18 12.80 20.80
N SER A 104 12.31 14.06 21.22
CA SER A 104 11.44 14.60 22.28
C SER A 104 10.03 14.86 21.75
N GLU A 105 9.01 14.74 22.62
CA GLU A 105 7.62 15.01 22.22
C GLU A 105 7.46 16.43 21.65
N ARG A 106 8.08 17.43 22.28
CA ARG A 106 8.05 18.84 21.82
C ARG A 106 8.62 18.98 20.40
N ALA A 107 9.78 18.39 20.13
CA ALA A 107 10.40 18.45 18.80
C ALA A 107 9.55 17.71 17.76
N GLY A 108 9.04 16.53 18.12
CA GLY A 108 8.14 15.77 17.24
C GLY A 108 6.87 16.53 16.88
N ILE A 109 6.22 17.15 17.87
CA ILE A 109 5.01 17.98 17.65
C ILE A 109 5.32 19.17 16.75
N ALA A 110 6.47 19.84 16.95
CA ALA A 110 6.88 20.97 16.13
C ALA A 110 7.06 20.54 14.66
N LEU A 111 7.80 19.45 14.41
CA LEU A 111 7.96 18.89 13.07
C LEU A 111 6.61 18.54 12.44
N MET A 112 5.72 17.85 13.15
CA MET A 112 4.40 17.46 12.62
C MET A 112 3.51 18.65 12.21
N ARG A 113 3.83 19.87 12.64
CA ARG A 113 3.11 21.11 12.29
C ARG A 113 3.76 21.89 11.13
N GLU A 114 4.84 21.38 10.56
CA GLU A 114 5.42 21.96 9.35
C GLU A 114 4.73 21.41 8.10
N ALA A 115 4.96 22.05 6.95
CA ALA A 115 4.46 21.53 5.68
C ALA A 115 5.16 20.22 5.32
N CYS A 116 4.50 19.36 4.54
CA CYS A 116 5.11 18.14 4.03
C CYS A 116 6.33 18.50 3.18
N VAL A 117 7.51 17.99 3.54
CA VAL A 117 8.77 18.28 2.84
C VAL A 117 8.80 17.78 1.38
N LEU A 118 7.90 16.84 1.06
CA LEU A 118 7.88 16.16 -0.25
C LEU A 118 6.92 16.83 -1.24
N CYS A 119 5.71 17.18 -0.80
CA CYS A 119 4.67 17.75 -1.68
C CYS A 119 4.21 19.16 -1.29
N GLY A 120 4.76 19.75 -0.24
CA GLY A 120 4.41 21.09 0.23
C GLY A 120 3.02 21.20 0.88
N ALA A 121 2.30 20.08 1.07
CA ALA A 121 0.97 20.10 1.68
C ALA A 121 1.03 20.70 3.08
N ARG A 122 0.13 21.66 3.37
CA ARG A 122 -0.04 22.22 4.71
C ARG A 122 -0.41 21.10 5.70
N PRO A 123 0.06 21.18 6.96
CA PRO A 123 -0.30 20.20 7.98
C PRO A 123 -1.82 20.22 8.23
N PRO A 124 -2.46 19.05 8.42
CA PRO A 124 -3.80 19.01 8.96
C PRO A 124 -3.78 19.38 10.45
N THR A 125 -4.96 19.53 11.06
CA THR A 125 -5.10 19.92 12.49
C THR A 125 -4.36 18.95 13.43
N GLU A 126 -4.41 17.66 13.12
CA GLU A 126 -3.71 16.59 13.82
C GLU A 126 -2.21 16.49 13.48
N GLY A 127 -1.71 17.35 12.59
CA GLY A 127 -0.33 17.34 12.10
C GLY A 127 -0.03 16.20 11.12
N HIS A 128 1.06 16.34 10.38
CA HIS A 128 1.61 15.32 9.49
C HIS A 128 2.23 14.13 10.26
N GLY A 129 2.60 13.09 9.53
CA GLY A 129 3.49 12.05 10.03
C GLY A 129 4.96 12.49 9.97
N LEU A 130 5.84 11.62 10.45
CA LEU A 130 7.28 11.81 10.33
C LEU A 130 7.85 10.76 9.37
N THR A 131 8.66 11.21 8.40
CA THR A 131 9.43 10.34 7.51
C THR A 131 10.88 10.28 7.96
N ARG A 132 11.50 9.09 7.87
CA ARG A 132 12.93 8.91 8.15
C ARG A 132 13.78 9.25 6.93
N LEU A 133 14.85 9.99 7.13
CA LEU A 133 15.72 10.54 6.10
C LEU A 133 16.89 9.62 5.72
N ARG A 134 17.07 8.52 6.44
CA ARG A 134 18.19 7.57 6.28
C ARG A 134 19.55 8.19 6.67
N VAL A 135 19.54 8.99 7.73
CA VAL A 135 20.69 9.67 8.33
C VAL A 135 21.03 9.02 9.67
N TRP A 136 22.32 8.82 9.92
CA TRP A 136 22.88 8.45 11.21
C TRP A 136 23.64 9.66 11.79
N PRO A 137 23.05 10.39 12.75
CA PRO A 137 23.70 11.51 13.43
C PRO A 137 25.06 11.13 14.05
N GLU A 138 25.96 12.09 14.16
CA GLU A 138 27.23 11.90 14.88
C GLU A 138 27.00 11.40 16.30
N GLY A 139 27.81 10.44 16.74
CA GLY A 139 27.65 9.78 18.03
C GLY A 139 26.52 8.74 18.09
N THR A 140 25.77 8.52 17.00
CA THR A 140 24.87 7.38 16.85
C THR A 140 25.48 6.38 15.87
N THR A 141 25.79 5.17 16.33
CA THR A 141 26.26 4.11 15.44
C THR A 141 25.12 3.18 15.09
N PRO A 142 25.06 2.65 13.85
CA PRO A 142 24.34 1.42 13.59
C PRO A 142 24.75 0.40 14.64
N LEU A 143 23.79 -0.37 15.20
CA LEU A 143 24.13 -1.60 15.91
C LEU A 143 25.05 -2.37 14.97
N SER A 144 26.32 -2.54 15.37
CA SER A 144 27.36 -3.01 14.46
C SER A 144 26.97 -4.38 13.93
N ALA A 145 27.45 -4.71 12.72
CA ALA A 145 27.30 -6.06 12.17
C ALA A 145 27.93 -7.15 13.07
N GLU A 146 28.74 -6.75 14.06
CA GLU A 146 29.53 -7.61 14.94
C GLU A 146 28.78 -8.02 16.22
N GLU A 147 27.83 -7.21 16.69
CA GLU A 147 26.89 -7.66 17.73
C GLU A 147 25.87 -8.61 17.09
N LYS A 148 26.09 -9.92 17.29
CA LYS A 148 25.24 -11.02 16.78
C LYS A 148 23.76 -10.63 16.88
N ARG A 149 23.19 -10.23 15.74
CA ARG A 149 21.77 -9.92 15.60
C ARG A 149 20.96 -11.05 16.24
N PRO A 150 20.03 -10.78 17.17
CA PRO A 150 19.14 -11.80 17.67
C PRO A 150 18.44 -12.48 16.47
N ARG A 151 18.50 -13.82 16.44
CA ARG A 151 17.93 -14.64 15.37
C ARG A 151 16.45 -14.28 15.21
N GLY A 152 16.10 -13.61 14.11
CA GLY A 152 14.71 -13.23 13.81
C GLY A 152 14.50 -11.81 13.27
N LEU A 153 15.49 -10.90 13.37
CA LEU A 153 15.38 -9.58 12.72
C LEU A 153 15.75 -9.67 11.23
N THR A 154 14.85 -9.24 10.35
CA THR A 154 15.08 -9.14 8.91
C THR A 154 16.26 -8.19 8.61
N ARG A 155 17.03 -8.50 7.55
CA ARG A 155 18.11 -7.63 7.06
C ARG A 155 17.51 -6.24 6.77
N GLY A 156 17.74 -5.23 7.61
CA GLY A 156 17.33 -3.85 7.30
C GLY A 156 16.86 -2.94 8.44
N ALA A 157 16.65 -3.43 9.67
CA ALA A 157 16.03 -2.62 10.74
C ALA A 157 16.74 -1.28 11.05
N GLY A 158 18.08 -1.24 10.99
CA GLY A 158 18.86 -0.01 11.23
C GLY A 158 19.09 0.88 9.99
N PHE A 159 18.84 0.39 8.78
CA PHE A 159 19.24 1.13 7.56
C PHE A 159 18.61 2.53 7.48
N MET A 160 17.37 2.69 7.96
CA MET A 160 16.64 3.96 7.96
C MET A 160 17.09 4.94 9.05
N GLY A 161 18.02 4.56 9.93
CA GLY A 161 18.49 5.38 11.04
C GLY A 161 17.51 5.47 12.23
N PRO A 162 17.95 6.11 13.33
CA PRO A 162 17.18 6.27 14.56
C PRO A 162 16.05 7.29 14.41
N PHE A 163 15.07 7.28 15.32
CA PHE A 163 14.12 8.39 15.45
C PHE A 163 14.81 9.57 16.14
N HIS A 164 15.59 10.33 15.37
CA HIS A 164 16.35 11.48 15.82
C HIS A 164 15.96 12.71 15.00
N LEU A 165 16.04 13.90 15.60
CA LEU A 165 15.62 15.16 14.95
C LEU A 165 16.28 15.38 13.58
N GLN A 166 17.59 15.09 13.46
CA GLN A 166 18.34 15.22 12.21
C GLN A 166 18.00 14.12 11.16
N ASN A 167 17.31 13.06 11.56
CA ASN A 167 16.90 11.97 10.66
C ASN A 167 15.39 11.98 10.39
N LEU A 168 14.67 13.03 10.77
CA LEU A 168 13.22 13.10 10.64
C LEU A 168 12.80 14.38 9.94
N ALA A 169 11.77 14.26 9.10
CA ALA A 169 11.11 15.41 8.48
C ALA A 169 9.58 15.21 8.46
N PRO A 170 8.79 16.29 8.43
CA PRO A 170 7.34 16.23 8.21
C PRO A 170 6.99 15.62 6.85
N ALA A 171 6.10 14.64 6.83
CA ALA A 171 5.53 14.13 5.59
C ALA A 171 4.06 13.76 5.76
N CYS A 172 3.24 14.10 4.77
CA CYS A 172 1.87 13.60 4.72
C CYS A 172 1.88 12.07 4.56
N SER A 173 0.79 11.43 4.99
CA SER A 173 0.67 9.96 4.97
C SER A 173 0.92 9.38 3.58
N THR A 174 0.40 10.02 2.52
CA THR A 174 0.60 9.62 1.13
C THR A 174 2.07 9.66 0.73
N CYS A 175 2.76 10.78 0.94
CA CYS A 175 4.17 10.89 0.58
C CYS A 175 5.05 9.93 1.38
N ASN A 176 4.78 9.77 2.69
CA ASN A 176 5.54 8.87 3.54
C ASN A 176 5.40 7.40 3.08
N LEU A 177 4.18 6.99 2.71
CA LEU A 177 3.89 5.67 2.18
C LEU A 177 4.56 5.46 0.80
N MET A 178 4.39 6.41 -0.12
CA MET A 178 4.94 6.30 -1.47
C MET A 178 6.48 6.32 -1.50
N LYS A 179 7.12 7.11 -0.63
CA LYS A 179 8.58 7.15 -0.45
C LYS A 179 9.09 5.81 0.09
N GLY A 180 8.40 5.25 1.09
CA GLY A 180 8.86 4.07 1.81
C GLY A 180 10.28 4.28 2.36
N ALA A 181 11.18 3.34 2.06
CA ALA A 181 12.57 3.36 2.52
C ALA A 181 13.53 4.18 1.63
N ARG A 182 13.06 4.77 0.53
CA ARG A 182 13.91 5.58 -0.36
C ARG A 182 14.39 6.84 0.36
N ARG A 183 15.56 7.36 -0.04
CA ARG A 183 15.97 8.73 0.29
C ARG A 183 15.01 9.75 -0.34
N VAL A 184 15.00 10.97 0.18
CA VAL A 184 14.10 12.03 -0.31
C VAL A 184 14.36 12.32 -1.79
N ARG A 185 15.61 12.58 -2.16
CA ARG A 185 16.01 12.81 -3.56
C ARG A 185 15.57 11.67 -4.49
N ALA A 186 15.85 10.43 -4.13
CA ALA A 186 15.49 9.26 -4.94
C ALA A 186 13.97 9.15 -5.18
N PHE A 187 13.15 9.47 -4.17
CA PHE A 187 11.70 9.51 -4.32
C PHE A 187 11.24 10.68 -5.19
N VAL A 188 11.78 11.88 -4.99
CA VAL A 188 11.43 13.06 -5.78
C VAL A 188 11.81 12.88 -7.24
N GLU A 189 13.00 12.36 -7.54
CA GLU A 189 13.46 12.06 -8.90
C GLU A 189 12.58 10.98 -9.57
N ALA A 190 12.17 9.94 -8.83
CA ALA A 190 11.22 8.95 -9.33
C ALA A 190 9.86 9.59 -9.67
N CYS A 191 9.36 10.50 -8.82
CA CYS A 191 8.14 11.26 -9.10
C CYS A 191 8.30 12.16 -10.34
N ARG A 192 9.41 12.90 -10.46
CA ARG A 192 9.70 13.74 -11.63
C ARG A 192 9.74 12.92 -12.92
N HIS A 193 10.37 11.75 -12.91
CA HIS A 193 10.43 10.87 -14.09
C HIS A 193 9.05 10.35 -14.50
N ILE A 194 8.25 9.85 -13.55
CA ILE A 194 6.88 9.39 -13.84
C ILE A 194 6.02 10.55 -14.35
N ALA A 195 6.09 11.73 -13.72
CA ALA A 195 5.36 12.91 -14.16
C ALA A 195 5.74 13.28 -15.60
N THR A 196 7.04 13.33 -15.91
CA THR A 196 7.54 13.61 -17.27
C THR A 196 7.01 12.61 -18.29
N HIS A 197 7.03 11.32 -17.96
CA HIS A 197 6.53 10.28 -18.85
C HIS A 197 5.00 10.35 -19.08
N ARG A 198 4.23 10.77 -18.06
CA ARG A 198 2.76 10.68 -18.09
C ARG A 198 2.04 11.97 -18.45
N SER A 199 2.57 13.13 -18.09
CA SER A 199 1.94 14.42 -18.43
C SER A 199 2.60 15.13 -19.62
N GLY A 200 3.79 14.70 -20.05
CA GLY A 200 4.55 15.36 -21.11
C GLY A 200 5.22 16.66 -20.69
N GLU A 201 5.09 17.06 -19.42
CA GLU A 201 5.81 18.20 -18.84
C GLU A 201 7.27 17.83 -18.53
N GLY A 202 8.22 18.72 -18.79
CA GLY A 202 9.64 18.44 -18.57
C GLY A 202 10.08 18.59 -17.12
N PHE A 203 9.93 17.54 -16.29
CA PHE A 203 10.48 17.50 -14.93
C PHE A 203 11.83 16.76 -14.83
N GLY A 204 12.32 16.19 -15.93
CA GLY A 204 13.59 15.45 -16.01
C GLY A 204 13.40 13.93 -16.11
N SER A 205 14.45 13.25 -16.57
CA SER A 205 14.44 11.80 -16.80
C SER A 205 15.40 11.07 -15.86
N TYR A 206 14.85 10.20 -15.01
CA TYR A 206 15.57 9.46 -13.99
C TYR A 206 15.30 7.94 -14.05
N PRO A 207 15.57 7.26 -15.19
CA PRO A 207 15.27 5.83 -15.34
C PRO A 207 16.05 4.93 -14.38
N HIS A 208 17.21 5.39 -13.89
CA HIS A 208 18.06 4.66 -12.94
C HIS A 208 17.41 4.48 -11.56
N ARG A 209 16.44 5.34 -11.18
CA ARG A 209 15.72 5.23 -9.89
C ARG A 209 14.76 4.04 -9.81
N PHE A 210 14.54 3.35 -10.94
CA PHE A 210 13.69 2.17 -11.03
C PHE A 210 14.56 0.92 -11.16
N ARG A 211 14.49 0.02 -10.17
CA ARG A 211 15.30 -1.20 -10.06
C ARG A 211 14.93 -2.24 -11.09
N ASN A 212 15.89 -3.08 -11.43
CA ASN A 212 15.65 -4.27 -12.25
C ASN A 212 14.98 -5.36 -11.41
N ASN A 213 14.16 -6.19 -12.05
CA ASN A 213 13.49 -7.32 -11.42
C ASN A 213 13.80 -8.54 -12.28
N THR A 214 14.78 -9.33 -11.85
CA THR A 214 15.21 -10.53 -12.56
C THR A 214 14.26 -11.71 -12.36
N SER A 215 13.33 -11.60 -11.40
CA SER A 215 12.32 -12.64 -11.15
C SER A 215 11.17 -12.53 -12.15
N ARG A 216 11.12 -13.46 -13.10
CA ARG A 216 9.98 -13.63 -14.01
C ARG A 216 8.72 -13.96 -13.22
N ARG A 217 7.70 -13.10 -13.34
CA ARG A 217 6.38 -13.37 -12.79
C ARG A 217 5.59 -14.27 -13.74
N CYS A 218 4.73 -15.11 -13.17
CA CYS A 218 3.80 -15.95 -13.93
C CYS A 218 2.38 -15.70 -13.44
N ARG A 219 1.39 -15.98 -14.27
CA ARG A 219 -0.02 -15.75 -13.94
C ARG A 219 -0.43 -16.39 -12.60
N SER A 220 0.08 -17.59 -12.29
CA SER A 220 -0.25 -18.29 -11.05
C SER A 220 0.27 -17.58 -9.80
N SER A 221 1.41 -16.87 -9.87
CA SER A 221 1.98 -16.17 -8.71
C SER A 221 1.05 -15.06 -8.20
N TYR A 222 0.26 -14.43 -9.07
CA TYR A 222 -0.69 -13.37 -8.70
C TYR A 222 -1.90 -13.86 -7.90
N ILE A 223 -2.11 -15.18 -7.86
CA ILE A 223 -3.24 -15.80 -7.17
C ILE A 223 -2.78 -16.44 -5.87
N THR A 224 -1.60 -17.06 -5.88
CA THR A 224 -1.04 -17.74 -4.71
C THR A 224 -0.38 -16.76 -3.74
N ALA A 225 0.20 -15.66 -4.23
CA ALA A 225 0.87 -14.65 -3.40
C ALA A 225 -0.08 -13.54 -2.88
N SER A 226 -1.40 -13.67 -3.08
CA SER A 226 -2.36 -12.69 -2.56
C SER A 226 -2.57 -12.90 -1.06
N SER A 227 -1.95 -12.07 -0.22
CA SER A 227 -2.14 -12.07 1.25
C SER A 227 -3.58 -11.87 1.69
N THR A 228 -4.39 -11.17 0.89
CA THR A 228 -5.82 -10.98 1.19
C THR A 228 -6.70 -12.13 0.75
N HIS A 229 -6.15 -13.18 0.12
CA HIS A 229 -6.86 -14.39 -0.33
C HIS A 229 -8.18 -14.13 -1.08
N ASN A 230 -8.38 -12.94 -1.67
CA ASN A 230 -9.64 -12.53 -2.28
C ASN A 230 -9.47 -12.11 -3.75
N LYS A 231 -8.25 -12.16 -4.27
CA LYS A 231 -7.93 -11.82 -5.66
C LYS A 231 -8.11 -13.03 -6.58
N THR A 232 -8.59 -12.79 -7.78
CA THR A 232 -8.73 -13.78 -8.85
C THR A 232 -8.41 -13.12 -10.19
N HIS A 233 -8.35 -13.88 -11.28
CA HIS A 233 -8.01 -13.35 -12.61
C HIS A 233 -8.90 -14.00 -13.66
N ALA A 234 -9.15 -13.25 -14.74
CA ALA A 234 -9.84 -13.65 -15.96
C ALA A 234 -8.90 -13.52 -17.18
N LEU A 235 -7.60 -13.68 -16.95
CA LEU A 235 -6.55 -13.56 -17.98
C LEU A 235 -6.09 -14.94 -18.43
N SER A 236 -6.03 -15.17 -19.75
CA SER A 236 -5.25 -16.28 -20.34
C SER A 236 -3.76 -16.10 -20.07
N ASN A 237 -2.98 -17.18 -20.27
CA ASN A 237 -1.52 -17.07 -20.16
C ASN A 237 -0.95 -16.14 -21.24
N GLU A 238 -1.53 -16.18 -22.44
CA GLU A 238 -1.17 -15.38 -23.60
C GLU A 238 -1.44 -13.91 -23.33
N ALA A 239 -2.64 -13.56 -22.84
CA ALA A 239 -2.98 -12.19 -22.47
C ALA A 239 -2.10 -11.67 -21.34
N PHE A 240 -1.84 -12.49 -20.31
CA PHE A 240 -0.90 -12.16 -19.24
C PHE A 240 0.49 -11.83 -19.80
N ASN A 241 1.06 -12.72 -20.61
CA ASN A 241 2.40 -12.57 -21.19
C ASN A 241 2.47 -11.34 -22.10
N ALA A 242 1.43 -11.07 -22.89
CA ALA A 242 1.35 -9.91 -23.76
C ALA A 242 1.34 -8.59 -22.97
N ILE A 243 0.65 -8.53 -21.83
CA ILE A 243 0.63 -7.33 -20.99
C ILE A 243 2.01 -7.11 -20.35
N VAL A 244 2.58 -8.11 -19.67
CA VAL A 244 3.85 -7.94 -18.93
C VAL A 244 5.08 -7.74 -19.84
N ALA A 245 4.95 -7.99 -21.15
CA ALA A 245 5.97 -7.67 -22.13
C ALA A 245 6.01 -6.17 -22.50
N ARG A 246 4.93 -5.41 -22.25
CA ARG A 246 4.87 -3.98 -22.55
C ARG A 246 5.76 -3.17 -21.59
N PRO A 247 6.19 -1.95 -21.99
CA PRO A 247 6.80 -1.00 -21.06
C PRO A 247 5.90 -0.72 -19.85
N CYS A 248 6.50 -0.38 -18.72
CA CYS A 248 5.76 -0.02 -17.52
C CYS A 248 4.84 1.17 -17.82
N HIS A 249 3.58 1.03 -17.48
CA HIS A 249 2.53 2.03 -17.74
C HIS A 249 2.82 3.38 -17.09
N TYR A 250 3.54 3.40 -15.97
CA TYR A 250 3.81 4.61 -15.18
C TYR A 250 5.13 5.29 -15.52
N CYS A 251 6.24 4.54 -15.58
CA CYS A 251 7.57 5.12 -15.82
C CYS A 251 8.15 4.80 -17.21
N GLY A 252 7.46 4.02 -18.04
CA GLY A 252 7.96 3.64 -19.37
C GLY A 252 9.08 2.61 -19.35
N LYS A 253 9.47 2.06 -18.19
CA LYS A 253 10.53 1.05 -18.11
C LYS A 253 10.20 -0.21 -18.92
N GLU A 254 11.01 -0.47 -19.93
CA GLU A 254 10.85 -1.61 -20.84
C GLU A 254 11.09 -2.95 -20.14
N SER A 255 10.26 -3.96 -20.45
CA SER A 255 10.50 -5.34 -20.07
C SER A 255 11.66 -5.90 -20.90
N LYS A 256 12.80 -6.20 -20.28
CA LYS A 256 14.02 -6.69 -20.93
C LYS A 256 14.49 -8.02 -20.33
N PRO A 257 13.80 -9.15 -20.59
CA PRO A 257 14.25 -10.46 -20.14
C PRO A 257 15.69 -10.78 -20.63
N PRO A 258 16.54 -11.42 -19.81
CA PRO A 258 16.32 -11.84 -18.42
C PRO A 258 16.63 -10.75 -17.37
N HIS A 259 17.13 -9.58 -17.80
CA HIS A 259 17.62 -8.52 -16.91
C HIS A 259 16.49 -7.80 -16.15
N HIS A 260 15.32 -7.65 -16.77
CA HIS A 260 14.17 -7.04 -16.15
C HIS A 260 12.86 -7.64 -16.65
N HIS A 261 11.99 -7.96 -15.71
CA HIS A 261 10.62 -8.39 -15.95
C HIS A 261 9.65 -7.41 -15.28
N ASN A 262 8.79 -6.82 -16.10
CA ASN A 262 7.58 -6.18 -15.59
C ASN A 262 6.59 -7.22 -15.07
N GLY A 263 5.69 -6.77 -14.19
CA GLY A 263 4.55 -7.52 -13.70
C GLY A 263 3.24 -6.86 -14.12
N LEU A 264 2.16 -7.25 -13.44
CA LEU A 264 0.87 -6.59 -13.51
C LEU A 264 0.64 -5.65 -12.34
N ASP A 265 0.09 -4.48 -12.64
CA ASP A 265 -0.61 -3.62 -11.69
C ASP A 265 -2.09 -3.51 -12.08
N ARG A 266 -2.96 -3.30 -11.09
CA ARG A 266 -4.39 -3.05 -11.28
C ARG A 266 -4.63 -1.56 -11.23
N LEU A 267 -5.25 -0.97 -12.25
CA LEU A 267 -5.53 0.47 -12.31
C LEU A 267 -6.33 0.95 -11.09
N ASP A 268 -7.25 0.09 -10.63
CA ASP A 268 -7.93 0.21 -9.35
C ASP A 268 -7.66 -1.02 -8.48
N SER A 269 -6.99 -0.82 -7.34
CA SER A 269 -6.68 -1.87 -6.39
C SER A 269 -7.92 -2.44 -5.67
N SER A 270 -9.05 -1.72 -5.68
CA SER A 270 -10.35 -2.21 -5.21
C SER A 270 -10.89 -3.34 -6.08
N CYS A 271 -10.52 -3.35 -7.38
CA CYS A 271 -10.91 -4.40 -8.31
C CYS A 271 -10.21 -5.72 -7.95
N ARG A 272 -11.01 -6.73 -7.60
CA ARG A 272 -10.49 -8.04 -7.14
C ARG A 272 -10.18 -9.01 -8.28
N VAL A 273 -10.55 -8.66 -9.52
CA VAL A 273 -10.39 -9.51 -10.71
C VAL A 273 -9.36 -8.87 -11.64
N TYR A 274 -8.24 -9.56 -11.89
CA TYR A 274 -7.30 -9.15 -12.94
C TYR A 274 -7.90 -9.45 -14.32
N THR A 275 -8.08 -8.43 -15.16
CA THR A 275 -8.54 -8.57 -16.56
C THR A 275 -7.67 -7.73 -17.48
N ALA A 276 -7.81 -7.91 -18.81
CA ALA A 276 -6.98 -7.20 -19.78
C ALA A 276 -7.28 -5.69 -19.80
N GLU A 277 -8.48 -5.28 -19.40
CA GLU A 277 -8.94 -3.89 -19.39
C GLU A 277 -8.56 -3.17 -18.10
N THR A 278 -8.44 -3.88 -16.98
CA THR A 278 -8.19 -3.29 -15.65
C THR A 278 -6.74 -3.44 -15.19
N CYS A 279 -5.93 -4.17 -15.95
CA CYS A 279 -4.53 -4.43 -15.62
C CYS A 279 -3.59 -3.86 -16.66
N VAL A 280 -2.45 -3.37 -16.19
CA VAL A 280 -1.39 -2.80 -17.02
C VAL A 280 -0.03 -3.39 -16.64
N SER A 281 0.92 -3.28 -17.57
CA SER A 281 2.32 -3.63 -17.29
C SER A 281 2.90 -2.66 -16.27
N CYS A 282 3.59 -3.17 -15.25
CA CYS A 282 4.16 -2.32 -14.22
C CYS A 282 5.48 -2.88 -13.68
N CYS A 283 6.48 -2.01 -13.53
CA CYS A 283 7.72 -2.37 -12.82
C CYS A 283 7.46 -2.46 -11.31
N GLY A 284 8.31 -3.20 -10.59
CA GLY A 284 8.12 -3.41 -9.15
C GLY A 284 8.07 -2.11 -8.34
N ASP A 285 8.88 -1.13 -8.70
CA ASP A 285 8.98 0.13 -7.97
C ASP A 285 7.74 1.02 -8.14
N CYS A 286 7.24 1.19 -9.36
CA CYS A 286 5.98 1.91 -9.57
C CYS A 286 4.80 1.21 -8.88
N ASN A 287 4.76 -0.12 -8.90
CA ASN A 287 3.71 -0.89 -8.25
C ASN A 287 3.73 -0.71 -6.72
N VAL A 288 4.93 -0.68 -6.11
CA VAL A 288 5.09 -0.38 -4.67
C VAL A 288 4.72 1.06 -4.36
N MET A 289 5.18 2.04 -5.16
CA MET A 289 4.85 3.44 -4.94
C MET A 289 3.34 3.70 -5.07
N LYS A 290 2.67 3.11 -6.05
CA LYS A 290 1.21 3.25 -6.23
C LYS A 290 0.44 2.55 -5.13
N TYR A 291 0.89 1.36 -4.73
CA TYR A 291 0.27 0.55 -3.68
C TYR A 291 -1.25 0.35 -3.92
N THR A 292 -2.09 0.77 -2.97
CA THR A 292 -3.54 0.67 -3.03
C THR A 292 -4.21 1.88 -3.68
N HIS A 293 -3.47 2.93 -4.02
CA HIS A 293 -4.03 4.11 -4.67
C HIS A 293 -4.56 3.80 -6.07
N THR A 294 -5.59 4.53 -6.48
CA THR A 294 -6.05 4.53 -7.87
C THR A 294 -4.99 5.18 -8.76
N GLU A 295 -4.96 4.81 -10.04
CA GLU A 295 -4.07 5.45 -11.03
C GLU A 295 -4.20 6.99 -10.99
N GLN A 296 -5.43 7.50 -11.05
CA GLN A 296 -5.68 8.94 -11.12
C GLN A 296 -5.10 9.67 -9.91
N PHE A 297 -5.32 9.15 -8.71
CA PHE A 297 -4.76 9.74 -7.49
C PHE A 297 -3.24 9.69 -7.49
N PHE A 298 -2.67 8.53 -7.83
CA PHE A 298 -1.22 8.33 -7.89
C PHE A 298 -0.54 9.32 -8.85
N LEU A 299 -1.02 9.42 -10.09
CA LEU A 299 -0.46 10.32 -11.10
C LEU A 299 -0.60 11.80 -10.70
N LYS A 300 -1.74 12.20 -10.15
CA LYS A 300 -1.94 13.55 -9.63
C LYS A 300 -0.97 13.87 -8.49
N HIS A 301 -0.76 12.94 -7.57
CA HIS A 301 0.12 13.14 -6.43
C HIS A 301 1.60 13.18 -6.83
N VAL A 302 2.02 12.28 -7.72
CA VAL A 302 3.36 12.29 -8.33
C VAL A 302 3.65 13.63 -9.01
N ARG A 303 2.70 14.16 -9.77
CA ARG A 303 2.82 15.48 -10.41
C ARG A 303 2.93 16.60 -9.37
N ALA A 304 2.15 16.56 -8.29
CA ALA A 304 2.23 17.55 -7.21
C ALA A 304 3.60 17.58 -6.53
N VAL A 305 4.18 16.39 -6.25
CA VAL A 305 5.56 16.27 -5.75
C VAL A 305 6.55 16.85 -6.76
N ALA A 306 6.44 16.51 -8.04
CA ALA A 306 7.34 17.01 -9.08
C ALA A 306 7.32 18.55 -9.17
N LEU A 307 6.13 19.15 -9.17
CA LEU A 307 5.94 20.61 -9.22
C LEU A 307 6.50 21.32 -7.99
N HIS A 308 6.22 20.80 -6.79
CA HIS A 308 6.70 21.41 -5.55
C HIS A 308 8.24 21.49 -5.50
N ASN A 309 8.90 20.54 -6.14
CA ASN A 309 10.35 20.43 -6.11
C ASN A 309 11.02 21.10 -7.31
N VAL A 310 10.33 21.83 -8.19
CA VAL A 310 10.99 22.54 -9.30
C VAL A 310 12.04 23.53 -8.75
N GLY A 311 13.27 23.49 -9.27
CA GLY A 311 14.38 24.32 -8.81
C GLY A 311 15.03 23.89 -7.50
N VAL A 312 14.57 22.79 -6.87
CA VAL A 312 15.22 22.21 -5.70
C VAL A 312 16.33 21.27 -6.15
N GLU A 313 17.53 21.50 -5.62
CA GLU A 313 18.75 20.74 -5.90
C GLU A 313 19.24 19.90 -4.72
N HIS A 314 18.85 20.27 -3.49
CA HIS A 314 19.28 19.60 -2.26
C HIS A 314 18.07 19.28 -1.38
N TRP A 315 18.02 18.07 -0.84
CA TRP A 315 16.96 17.62 0.05
C TRP A 315 17.50 17.19 1.43
N PRO A 316 16.65 17.20 2.48
CA PRO A 316 17.06 16.72 3.78
C PRO A 316 17.51 15.27 3.74
N GLY A 317 18.69 15.02 4.33
CA GLY A 317 19.31 13.69 4.37
C GLY A 317 20.00 13.26 3.08
N ASP A 318 20.16 14.15 2.11
CA ASP A 318 21.05 13.90 0.99
C ASP A 318 22.50 13.83 1.46
N VAL A 319 23.29 12.99 0.78
CA VAL A 319 24.74 12.91 0.93
C VAL A 319 25.37 13.23 -0.42
N ASP A 320 26.55 13.81 -0.42
CA ASP A 320 27.19 14.34 -1.64
C ASP A 320 27.56 13.25 -2.67
N SER A 321 27.69 11.99 -2.23
CA SER A 321 27.96 10.85 -3.10
C SER A 321 26.65 10.18 -3.58
N ASP A 322 26.12 10.65 -4.70
CA ASP A 322 25.09 9.95 -5.48
C ASP A 322 25.79 8.92 -6.40
N ASP A 323 26.39 7.89 -5.81
CA ASP A 323 27.03 6.80 -6.56
C ASP A 323 26.02 5.87 -7.25
N GLY A 324 24.71 6.15 -7.14
CA GLY A 324 23.65 5.42 -7.84
C GLY A 324 23.47 3.96 -7.38
N GLU A 325 24.33 3.48 -6.47
CA GLU A 325 24.36 2.10 -5.98
C GLU A 325 23.64 1.97 -4.62
N ASP A 326 23.56 3.06 -3.84
CA ASP A 326 23.13 3.01 -2.44
C ASP A 326 21.60 2.92 -2.19
N ASP A 327 20.78 2.97 -3.24
CA ASP A 327 19.32 2.73 -3.15
C ASP A 327 18.95 1.24 -3.37
N GLY A 328 19.93 0.38 -3.70
CA GLY A 328 19.73 -0.93 -4.31
C GLY A 328 19.81 -2.16 -3.40
N ASP A 329 20.69 -2.18 -2.41
CA ASP A 329 21.00 -3.41 -1.66
C ASP A 329 20.28 -3.47 -0.30
N GLY A 330 19.12 -4.13 -0.29
CA GLY A 330 18.74 -4.87 0.93
C GLY A 330 17.27 -4.96 1.29
N VAL A 331 16.38 -4.12 0.74
CA VAL A 331 14.95 -4.18 1.13
C VAL A 331 14.10 -4.69 -0.01
N VAL A 332 13.98 -6.03 -0.07
CA VAL A 332 12.79 -6.67 -0.63
C VAL A 332 11.69 -6.39 0.38
N ILE A 333 10.95 -5.29 0.21
CA ILE A 333 9.68 -5.14 0.92
C ILE A 333 8.75 -6.17 0.28
N GLU A 334 8.71 -7.38 0.84
CA GLU A 334 7.59 -8.27 0.57
C GLU A 334 6.32 -7.48 0.91
N SER A 335 5.32 -7.55 0.03
CA SER A 335 4.06 -6.80 0.17
C SER A 335 3.36 -6.99 1.53
N ASP A 336 3.79 -7.97 2.30
CA ASP A 336 3.26 -8.32 3.62
C ASP A 336 3.92 -7.53 4.77
N GLU A 337 5.13 -6.98 4.60
CA GLU A 337 5.76 -6.13 5.62
C GLU A 337 5.21 -4.68 5.63
N LEU A 338 4.80 -4.16 4.47
CA LEU A 338 4.16 -2.83 4.39
C LEU A 338 2.76 -2.83 5.05
N ASN A 339 2.06 -3.97 5.03
CA ASN A 339 0.76 -4.13 5.70
C ASN A 339 0.88 -4.14 7.24
N ARG A 340 1.95 -4.70 7.81
CA ARG A 340 2.14 -4.69 9.28
C ARG A 340 2.37 -3.29 9.84
N PHE A 341 2.94 -2.37 9.07
CA PHE A 341 3.13 -0.98 9.50
C PHE A 341 1.84 -0.15 9.51
N THR A 342 0.82 -0.55 8.75
CA THR A 342 -0.46 0.18 8.64
C THR A 342 -1.58 -0.43 9.46
N ASP A 343 -1.58 -1.76 9.66
CA ASP A 343 -2.59 -2.43 10.48
C ASP A 343 -2.55 -1.95 11.94
N ASP A 344 -1.39 -1.53 12.47
CA ASP A 344 -1.26 -0.96 13.82
C ASP A 344 -1.74 0.51 13.93
N LEU A 345 -1.88 1.22 12.80
CA LEU A 345 -2.46 2.56 12.77
C LEU A 345 -3.99 2.51 12.75
N ASP A 346 -4.58 1.51 12.09
CA ASP A 346 -6.03 1.33 12.01
C ASP A 346 -6.63 0.48 13.15
N SER A 347 -5.86 -0.47 13.72
CA SER A 347 -6.35 -1.36 14.79
C SER A 347 -6.44 -0.70 16.18
N ASN A 348 -5.75 0.43 16.40
CA ASN A 348 -5.82 1.17 17.66
C ASN A 348 -7.11 2.04 17.80
N VAL A 349 -8.06 1.94 16.88
CA VAL A 349 -9.38 2.60 16.99
C VAL A 349 -10.45 1.65 17.58
N VAL A 350 -10.21 0.34 17.67
CA VAL A 350 -11.28 -0.64 17.98
C VAL A 350 -11.09 -1.41 19.30
N ALA A 351 -9.91 -1.39 19.92
CA ALA A 351 -9.67 -2.13 21.16
C ALA A 351 -10.01 -1.31 22.42
N GLY A 352 -11.31 -1.14 22.68
CA GLY A 352 -11.81 -0.39 23.84
C GLY A 352 -13.21 -0.80 24.29
N SER A 353 -13.52 -2.10 24.33
CA SER A 353 -14.71 -2.59 25.04
C SER A 353 -14.41 -3.94 25.69
N SER A 354 -13.81 -3.90 26.88
CA SER A 354 -13.77 -5.05 27.78
C SER A 354 -15.19 -5.33 28.28
N SER A 355 -15.65 -6.54 28.01
CA SER A 355 -16.88 -7.15 28.50
C SER A 355 -17.00 -7.06 30.02
N ALA A 356 -18.07 -6.41 30.51
CA ALA A 356 -18.63 -6.67 31.82
C ALA A 356 -20.03 -7.30 31.64
N PRO A 357 -20.39 -8.32 32.45
CA PRO A 357 -21.60 -9.10 32.23
C PRO A 357 -22.85 -8.30 32.61
N THR A 358 -23.79 -8.24 31.67
CA THR A 358 -25.15 -7.70 31.85
C THR A 358 -25.99 -8.64 32.71
N THR A 359 -26.31 -8.24 33.93
CA THR A 359 -27.50 -8.72 34.64
C THR A 359 -28.71 -7.89 34.22
N SER A 360 -29.71 -8.61 33.71
CA SER A 360 -31.05 -8.16 33.36
C SER A 360 -31.72 -7.40 34.51
N ILE A 361 -32.43 -6.30 34.22
CA ILE A 361 -33.86 -6.10 34.52
C ILE A 361 -34.34 -4.82 33.81
N ASN A 362 -35.55 -4.90 33.27
CA ASN A 362 -36.28 -3.96 32.42
C ASN A 362 -37.08 -2.92 33.29
N PRO A 363 -37.87 -1.98 32.72
CA PRO A 363 -37.91 -0.56 33.09
C PRO A 363 -39.17 -0.17 33.92
N PHE A 364 -39.45 1.14 34.02
CA PHE A 364 -40.49 1.87 34.81
C PHE A 364 -40.01 2.19 36.24
N SER A 365 -40.15 3.38 36.82
CA SER A 365 -41.03 4.56 36.67
C SER A 365 -40.31 5.76 37.35
N GLU A 366 -40.23 6.96 36.76
CA GLU A 366 -41.14 8.10 36.99
C GLU A 366 -40.93 8.88 38.31
N PHE A 367 -40.90 10.23 38.18
CA PHE A 367 -40.94 11.30 39.20
C PHE A 367 -39.70 11.49 40.12
N ALA A 368 -38.92 12.58 40.01
CA ALA A 368 -39.19 14.00 40.29
C ALA A 368 -39.11 14.39 41.77
N PHE A 369 -38.35 15.47 41.98
CA PHE A 369 -38.16 16.35 43.14
C PHE A 369 -37.17 15.95 44.25
N ALA A 370 -36.28 16.92 44.45
CA ALA A 370 -35.24 17.10 45.47
C ALA A 370 -35.87 17.35 46.87
N PRO A 371 -35.10 17.64 47.95
CA PRO A 371 -33.94 18.55 48.00
C PRO A 371 -32.56 17.88 47.94
#